data_AF-A0A9E2PTJ2-F1
#
_entry.id   AF-A0A9E2PTJ2-F1
#
_cell.length_a   1.000
_cell.length_b   1.000
_cell.length_c   1.000
_cell.angle_alpha   90.00
_cell.angle_beta   90.00
_cell.angle_gamma   90.00
#
_symmetry.space_group_name_H-M   'P 1'
#
loop_
_entity.id
_entity.type
_entity.pdbx_description
1 polymer ?
#
loop_
_entity_poly.entity_id
_entity_poly.type
_entity_poly.pdbx_seq_one_letter_code
_entity_poly.pdbx_strand_id
1 'polypeptide(L)'
;MSWDNALLIHRAAKNYQGVALMVRDPILMLLAAAWPKVKRQLPDPPPPVKEVDLEALWEKTKVDFQGWAELAQVDICQVMEGWKVLIGNGVILPDGTLNHLADSVLKKEAAGEMLKQFGVKPGEVKK
;
A
#
# COMPACT_ATOMS: atom_id res chain seq x y z
N MET A 1 0.43 19.59 -13.29
CA MET A 1 0.53 19.45 -11.82
C MET A 1 1.14 18.08 -11.58
N SER A 2 2.13 17.95 -10.68
CA SER A 2 2.69 16.64 -10.35
C SER A 2 1.76 15.89 -9.40
N TRP A 3 1.88 14.56 -9.34
CA TRP A 3 1.21 13.72 -8.35
C TRP A 3 1.44 14.21 -6.91
N ASP A 4 2.62 14.76 -6.62
CA ASP A 4 2.97 15.29 -5.30
C ASP A 4 2.02 16.39 -4.83
N ASN A 5 1.60 17.27 -5.74
CA ASN A 5 0.66 18.35 -5.43
C ASN A 5 -0.79 17.84 -5.37
N ALA A 6 -1.18 16.95 -6.29
CA ALA A 6 -2.52 16.40 -6.37
C ALA A 6 -2.87 15.52 -5.15
N LEU A 7 -1.89 14.81 -4.59
CA LEU A 7 -2.08 13.87 -3.48
C LEU A 7 -1.50 14.38 -2.16
N LEU A 8 -1.05 15.64 -2.07
CA LEU A 8 -0.37 16.16 -0.88
C LEU A 8 -1.17 15.93 0.39
N ILE A 9 -2.48 16.22 0.36
CA ILE A 9 -3.38 16.04 1.49
C ILE A 9 -3.49 14.55 1.88
N HIS A 10 -3.59 13.65 0.89
CA HIS A 10 -3.71 12.21 1.12
C HIS A 10 -2.40 11.57 1.62
N ARG A 11 -1.25 12.05 1.13
CA ARG A 11 0.07 11.62 1.60
C ARG A 11 0.36 12.12 3.02
N ALA A 12 -0.01 13.36 3.33
CA ALA A 12 0.16 13.94 4.66
C ALA A 12 -0.87 13.44 5.67
N ALA A 13 -1.96 12.82 5.21
CA ALA A 13 -3.02 12.32 6.07
C ALA A 13 -2.50 11.24 7.03
N LYS A 14 -2.78 11.44 8.32
CA LYS A 14 -2.54 10.47 9.39
C LYS A 14 -3.62 9.37 9.34
N ASN A 15 -3.53 8.52 8.32
CA ASN A 15 -4.50 7.48 8.03
C ASN A 15 -4.38 6.27 8.97
N TYR A 16 -4.57 6.48 10.27
CA TYR A 16 -4.46 5.42 11.27
C TYR A 16 -5.53 4.34 11.11
N GLN A 17 -6.73 4.71 10.66
CA GLN A 17 -7.83 3.76 10.48
C GLN A 17 -7.54 2.77 9.34
N GLY A 18 -7.15 3.26 8.16
CA GLY A 18 -6.79 2.38 7.05
C GLY A 18 -5.60 1.48 7.37
N VAL A 19 -4.59 2.02 8.07
CA VAL A 19 -3.44 1.24 8.52
C VAL A 19 -3.82 0.20 9.58
N ALA A 20 -4.71 0.53 10.51
CA ALA A 20 -5.18 -0.41 11.51
C ALA A 20 -5.97 -1.57 10.88
N LEU A 21 -6.76 -1.31 9.84
CA LEU A 21 -7.42 -2.36 9.06
C LEU A 21 -6.39 -3.28 8.39
N MET A 22 -5.40 -2.69 7.69
CA MET A 22 -4.31 -3.44 7.06
C MET A 22 -3.56 -4.33 8.05
N VAL A 23 -3.24 -3.82 9.24
CA VAL A 23 -2.48 -4.58 10.26
C VAL A 23 -3.29 -5.72 10.89
N ARG A 24 -4.61 -5.57 11.00
CA ARG A 24 -5.48 -6.58 11.61
C ARG A 24 -5.78 -7.75 10.69
N ASP A 25 -5.70 -7.54 9.39
CA ASP A 25 -5.98 -8.55 8.37
C ASP A 25 -4.66 -9.01 7.71
N PRO A 26 -4.21 -10.25 7.96
CA PRO A 26 -2.99 -10.80 7.37
C PRO A 26 -2.96 -10.74 5.84
N ILE A 27 -4.12 -10.89 5.18
CA ILE A 27 -4.22 -10.84 3.72
C ILE A 27 -3.92 -9.41 3.25
N LEU A 28 -4.56 -8.40 3.85
CA LEU A 28 -4.30 -7.00 3.50
C LEU A 28 -2.84 -6.61 3.73
N MET A 29 -2.24 -7.15 4.79
CA MET A 29 -0.82 -6.94 5.09
C MET A 29 0.08 -7.54 4.00
N LEU A 30 -0.16 -8.78 3.58
CA LEU A 30 0.58 -9.43 2.48
C LEU A 30 0.40 -8.70 1.15
N LEU A 31 -0.83 -8.28 0.84
CA LEU A 31 -1.13 -7.52 -0.37
C LEU A 31 -0.38 -6.19 -0.39
N ALA A 32 -0.44 -5.42 0.71
CA ALA A 32 0.27 -4.15 0.82
C ALA A 32 1.79 -4.33 0.76
N ALA A 33 2.33 -5.41 1.35
CA ALA A 33 3.75 -5.74 1.28
C ALA A 33 4.22 -6.09 -0.14
N ALA A 34 3.38 -6.81 -0.90
CA ALA A 34 3.68 -7.19 -2.28
C ALA A 34 3.50 -6.03 -3.27
N TRP A 35 2.64 -5.05 -2.95
CA TRP A 35 2.26 -3.94 -3.82
C TRP A 35 3.45 -3.28 -4.55
N PRO A 36 4.59 -2.94 -3.94
CA PRO A 36 5.71 -2.32 -4.65
C PRO A 36 6.24 -3.11 -5.86
N LYS A 37 6.03 -4.43 -5.89
CA LYS A 37 6.50 -5.34 -6.95
C LYS A 37 5.43 -5.67 -8.00
N VAL A 38 4.18 -5.24 -7.78
CA VAL A 38 3.06 -5.55 -8.66
C VAL A 38 3.17 -4.78 -9.97
N LYS A 39 3.01 -5.47 -11.09
CA LYS A 39 2.93 -4.85 -12.42
C LYS A 39 1.61 -4.10 -12.55
N ARG A 40 1.69 -2.85 -12.98
CA ARG A 40 0.53 -1.96 -13.08
C ARG A 40 0.73 -0.86 -14.10
N GLN A 41 -0.38 -0.36 -14.63
CA GLN A 41 -0.47 0.88 -15.38
C GLN A 41 -1.27 1.87 -14.55
N LEU A 42 -0.64 3.00 -14.20
CA LEU A 42 -1.24 4.06 -13.40
C LEU A 42 -1.84 5.15 -14.32
N PRO A 43 -2.83 5.91 -13.84
CA PRO A 43 -3.32 7.09 -14.53
C PRO A 43 -2.26 8.18 -14.66
N ASP A 44 -2.44 9.08 -15.63
CA ASP A 44 -1.71 10.34 -15.68
C ASP A 44 -2.15 11.27 -14.53
N PRO A 45 -1.24 12.13 -14.02
CA PRO A 45 -1.57 13.07 -12.97
C PRO A 45 -2.67 14.04 -13.42
N PRO A 46 -3.63 14.38 -12.53
CA PRO A 46 -4.72 15.28 -12.88
C PRO A 46 -4.24 16.71 -13.17
N PRO A 47 -4.98 17.46 -14.02
CA PRO A 47 -4.65 18.85 -14.32
C PRO A 47 -4.82 19.77 -13.09
N PRO A 48 -4.06 20.88 -13.00
CA PRO A 48 -3.88 21.68 -11.78
C PRO A 48 -5.11 22.34 -11.15
N VAL A 49 -6.27 22.32 -11.81
CA VAL A 49 -7.41 23.20 -11.49
C VAL A 49 -8.69 22.41 -11.20
N LYS A 50 -8.62 21.08 -11.18
CA LYS A 50 -9.77 20.22 -10.84
C LYS A 50 -9.57 19.63 -9.44
N GLU A 51 -10.62 19.66 -8.64
CA GLU A 51 -10.75 18.74 -7.50
C GLU A 51 -10.45 17.33 -7.99
N VAL A 52 -9.60 16.63 -7.25
CA VAL A 52 -9.10 15.31 -7.65
C VAL A 52 -10.12 14.27 -7.23
N ASP A 53 -10.86 13.74 -8.18
CA ASP A 53 -11.69 12.56 -8.00
C ASP A 53 -10.81 11.31 -8.00
N LEU A 54 -10.60 10.74 -6.81
CA LEU A 54 -9.78 9.54 -6.65
C LEU A 54 -10.42 8.30 -7.28
N GLU A 55 -11.74 8.21 -7.30
CA GLU A 55 -12.46 7.06 -7.85
C GLU A 55 -12.28 7.02 -9.38
N ALA A 56 -12.45 8.16 -10.05
CA ALA A 56 -12.19 8.30 -11.48
C ALA A 56 -10.72 8.04 -11.87
N LEU A 57 -9.77 8.22 -10.96
CA LEU A 57 -8.37 7.84 -11.19
C LEU A 57 -8.19 6.32 -11.12
N TRP A 58 -8.87 5.65 -10.19
CA TRP A 58 -8.79 4.21 -10.03
C TRP A 58 -9.39 3.44 -11.21
N GLU A 59 -10.43 3.96 -11.85
CA GLU A 59 -11.01 3.37 -13.07
C GLU A 59 -10.01 3.25 -14.23
N LYS A 60 -9.01 4.14 -14.28
CA LYS A 60 -7.97 4.14 -15.32
C LYS A 60 -6.78 3.25 -14.97
N THR A 61 -6.73 2.75 -13.73
CA THR A 61 -5.63 1.91 -13.26
C THR A 61 -5.82 0.49 -13.73
N LYS A 62 -4.79 -0.10 -14.34
CA LYS A 62 -4.76 -1.54 -14.66
C LYS A 62 -3.77 -2.23 -13.76
N VAL A 63 -4.21 -3.28 -13.08
CA VAL A 63 -3.40 -4.06 -12.14
C VAL A 63 -3.32 -5.51 -12.63
N ASP A 64 -2.13 -6.08 -12.60
CA ASP A 64 -1.92 -7.51 -12.80
C ASP A 64 -2.31 -8.27 -11.51
N PHE A 65 -3.60 -8.55 -11.34
CA PHE A 65 -4.13 -9.22 -10.15
C PHE A 65 -3.61 -10.65 -9.99
N GLN A 66 -3.40 -11.36 -11.11
CA GLN A 66 -2.85 -12.71 -11.08
C GLN A 66 -1.39 -12.69 -10.59
N GLY A 67 -0.55 -11.83 -11.16
CA GLY A 67 0.83 -11.66 -10.69
C GLY A 67 0.91 -11.18 -9.24
N TRP A 68 -0.05 -10.35 -8.80
CA TRP A 68 -0.13 -9.94 -7.39
C TRP A 68 -0.49 -11.10 -6.46
N ALA A 69 -1.44 -11.96 -6.85
CA ALA A 69 -1.81 -13.16 -6.11
C ALA A 69 -0.60 -14.07 -5.88
N GLU A 70 0.21 -14.29 -6.92
CA GLU A 70 1.44 -15.08 -6.87
C GLU A 70 2.49 -14.46 -5.93
N LEU A 71 2.70 -13.14 -6.02
CA LEU A 71 3.64 -12.42 -5.16
C LEU A 71 3.25 -12.46 -3.68
N ALA A 72 1.96 -12.33 -3.40
CA ALA A 72 1.42 -12.32 -2.05
C ALA A 72 1.11 -13.73 -1.50
N GLN A 73 1.16 -14.76 -2.36
CA GLN A 73 0.80 -16.15 -2.05
C GLN A 73 -0.63 -16.29 -1.49
N VAL A 74 -1.58 -15.61 -2.13
CA VAL A 74 -3.00 -15.61 -1.75
C VAL A 74 -3.89 -15.93 -2.95
N ASP A 75 -5.17 -16.18 -2.71
CA ASP A 75 -6.14 -16.41 -3.78
C ASP A 75 -6.48 -15.12 -4.55
N ILE A 76 -6.77 -15.24 -5.85
CA ILE A 76 -7.08 -14.08 -6.70
C ILE A 76 -8.32 -13.31 -6.23
N CYS A 77 -9.35 -13.98 -5.69
CA CYS A 77 -10.53 -13.31 -5.16
C CYS A 77 -10.14 -12.44 -3.95
N GLN A 78 -9.24 -12.94 -3.10
CA GLN A 78 -8.71 -12.19 -1.96
C GLN A 78 -7.92 -10.96 -2.41
N VAL A 79 -7.15 -11.05 -3.51
CA VAL A 79 -6.49 -9.88 -4.10
C VAL A 79 -7.52 -8.84 -4.55
N MET A 80 -8.57 -9.26 -5.26
CA MET A 80 -9.57 -8.33 -5.81
C MET A 80 -10.38 -7.63 -4.70
N GLU A 81 -10.74 -8.35 -3.63
CA GLU A 81 -11.41 -7.78 -2.47
C GLU A 81 -10.46 -6.87 -1.67
N GLY A 82 -9.25 -7.35 -1.38
CA GLY A 82 -8.24 -6.60 -0.65
C GLY A 82 -7.81 -5.33 -1.39
N TRP A 83 -7.73 -5.37 -2.73
CA TRP A 83 -7.49 -4.20 -3.57
C TRP A 83 -8.49 -3.08 -3.28
N LYS A 84 -9.79 -3.40 -3.31
CA LYS A 84 -10.87 -2.44 -3.02
C LYS A 84 -10.74 -1.86 -1.61
N VAL A 85 -10.39 -2.69 -0.63
CA VAL A 85 -10.18 -2.25 0.75
C VAL A 85 -8.98 -1.32 0.84
N LEU A 86 -7.84 -1.66 0.23
CA LEU A 86 -6.61 -0.88 0.31
C LEU A 86 -6.74 0.49 -0.37
N ILE A 87 -7.39 0.58 -1.54
CA ILE A 87 -7.62 1.87 -2.20
C ILE A 87 -8.73 2.68 -1.52
N GLY A 88 -9.82 2.04 -1.11
CA GLY A 88 -10.96 2.70 -0.47
C GLY A 88 -10.63 3.28 0.90
N ASN A 89 -9.63 2.69 1.57
CA ASN A 89 -9.12 3.20 2.84
C ASN A 89 -7.85 4.03 2.67
N GLY A 90 -7.43 4.43 1.46
CA GLY A 90 -6.26 5.28 1.25
C GLY A 90 -4.94 4.70 1.78
N VAL A 91 -4.82 3.38 1.80
CA VAL A 91 -3.57 2.67 2.11
C VAL A 91 -2.67 2.69 0.88
N ILE A 92 -3.25 2.42 -0.29
CA ILE A 92 -2.63 2.63 -1.60
C ILE A 92 -3.18 3.94 -2.17
N LEU A 93 -2.31 4.76 -2.75
CA LEU A 93 -2.63 6.04 -3.36
C LEU A 93 -2.62 5.94 -4.90
N PRO A 94 -3.38 6.79 -5.63
CA PRO A 94 -3.53 6.71 -7.09
C PRO A 94 -2.25 6.85 -7.92
N ASP A 95 -1.19 7.38 -7.33
CA ASP A 95 0.16 7.42 -7.92
C ASP A 95 0.93 6.10 -7.73
N GLY A 96 0.28 5.08 -7.19
CA GLY A 96 0.83 3.77 -6.90
C GLY A 96 1.70 3.71 -5.63
N THR A 97 1.79 4.79 -4.86
CA THR A 97 2.52 4.80 -3.60
C THR A 97 1.68 4.24 -2.45
N LEU A 98 2.34 3.82 -1.37
CA LEU A 98 1.68 3.51 -0.10
C LEU A 98 1.61 4.78 0.75
N ASN A 99 0.56 4.89 1.56
CA ASN A 99 0.53 5.88 2.62
C ASN A 99 1.76 5.70 3.54
N HIS A 100 2.35 6.81 3.98
CA HIS A 100 3.60 6.81 4.75
C HIS A 100 3.53 5.98 6.04
N LEU A 101 2.37 5.91 6.69
CA LEU A 101 2.16 5.08 7.88
C LEU A 101 2.15 3.59 7.53
N ALA A 102 1.50 3.20 6.43
CA ALA A 102 1.48 1.82 5.96
C ALA A 102 2.89 1.34 5.59
N ASP A 103 3.63 2.15 4.81
CA ASP A 103 5.03 1.89 4.46
C ASP A 103 5.92 1.77 5.72
N SER A 104 5.74 2.65 6.70
CA SER A 104 6.48 2.60 7.97
C SER A 104 6.22 1.32 8.76
N VAL A 105 4.97 0.84 8.80
CA VAL A 105 4.61 -0.40 9.47
C VAL A 105 5.22 -1.60 8.76
N LEU A 106 5.11 -1.66 7.43
CA LEU A 106 5.68 -2.75 6.62
C LEU A 106 7.19 -2.85 6.79
N LYS A 107 7.91 -1.72 6.79
CA LYS A 107 9.36 -1.69 7.04
C LYS A 107 9.73 -2.19 8.44
N LYS A 108 8.94 -1.82 9.46
CA LYS A 108 9.16 -2.30 10.84
C LYS A 108 8.93 -3.81 10.95
N GLU A 109 7.88 -4.32 10.33
CA GLU A 109 7.59 -5.75 10.32
C GLU A 109 8.69 -6.54 9.61
N ALA A 110 9.11 -6.09 8.43
CA ALA A 110 10.21 -6.69 7.69
C ALA A 110 11.53 -6.70 8.49
N ALA A 111 11.85 -5.59 9.16
CA ALA A 111 13.02 -5.54 10.05
C ALA A 111 12.89 -6.49 11.25
N GLY A 112 11.70 -6.61 11.84
CA GLY A 112 11.42 -7.54 12.92
C GLY A 112 11.59 -9.00 12.50
N GLU A 113 11.04 -9.38 11.35
CA GLU A 113 11.20 -10.72 10.77
C GLU A 113 12.67 -11.03 10.45
N MET A 114 13.41 -10.07 9.88
CA MET A 114 14.83 -10.21 9.64
C MET A 114 15.60 -10.47 10.94
N LEU A 115 15.36 -9.70 11.99
CA LEU A 115 16.02 -9.89 13.29
C LEU A 115 15.70 -11.24 13.93
N LYS A 116 14.45 -11.73 13.82
CA LYS A 116 14.07 -13.07 14.25
C LYS A 116 14.86 -14.15 13.53
N GLN A 117 15.06 -14.02 12.22
CA GLN A 117 15.86 -14.97 11.42
C GLN A 117 17.34 -14.99 11.84
N PHE A 118 17.89 -13.84 12.26
CA PHE A 118 19.25 -13.74 12.80
C PHE A 118 19.35 -14.13 14.29
N GLY A 119 18.25 -14.57 14.92
CA GLY A 119 18.23 -14.97 16.33
C GLY A 119 18.44 -13.81 17.32
N VAL A 120 18.35 -12.56 16.86
CA VAL A 120 18.55 -11.36 17.69
C VAL A 120 17.24 -11.03 18.39
N LYS A 121 17.20 -11.14 19.71
CA LYS A 121 16.00 -10.75 20.47
C LYS A 121 15.85 -9.22 20.45
N PRO A 122 14.60 -8.68 20.42
CA PRO A 122 14.36 -7.26 20.58
C PRO A 122 14.96 -6.78 21.93
N GLY A 123 16.06 -6.02 21.88
CA GLY A 123 16.80 -5.55 23.05
C GLY A 123 18.27 -5.96 23.15
N GLU A 124 18.75 -6.88 22.29
CA GLU A 124 20.14 -7.34 22.30
C GLU A 124 21.08 -6.53 21.39
N VAL A 125 20.55 -5.61 20.58
CA VAL A 125 21.35 -4.68 19.79
C VAL A 125 21.95 -3.63 20.72
N LYS A 126 23.06 -3.98 21.37
CA LYS A 126 23.91 -3.00 22.09
C LYS A 126 24.63 -2.13 21.07
N LYS A 127 24.69 -0.83 21.41
CA LYS A 127 25.29 0.30 20.69
C LYS A 127 26.59 -0.01 19.96
#